data_AF-A0AAN0NF46-F1
#
_entry.id   AF-A0AAN0NF46-F1
#
_cell.length_a   1.000
_cell.length_b   1.000
_cell.length_c   1.000
_cell.angle_alpha   90.00
_cell.angle_beta   90.00
_cell.angle_gamma   90.00
#
_symmetry.space_group_name_H-M   'P 1'
#
loop_
_entity.id
_entity.type
_entity.pdbx_description
1 polymer ?
#
loop_
_entity_poly.entity_id
_entity_poly.type
_entity_poly.pdbx_seq_one_letter_code
_entity_poly.pdbx_strand_id
1 'polypeptide(L)'
;MGQGDATLVQYPFNSYTTLIDTGKESRKYKLLKALTRQGVVEINQLVITHPDTDHNGNQVFIEQRFHLKAITNKLESVVLADTVLDNQSFTEDNENSRILVLPYNVLVTGDAYQLQEEIMARNHLIGRLSVLKLGHHGSKTSTSDILLDTTRPKYVVISSKKSTYGHPHRKY
;
A
#
# COMPACT_ATOMS: atom_id res chain seq x y z
N MET A 1 -1.19 -10.12 8.06
CA MET A 1 -1.17 -10.70 9.44
C MET A 1 -0.13 -11.80 9.47
N GLY A 2 1.05 -11.53 10.04
CA GLY A 2 2.31 -11.87 9.36
C GLY A 2 2.58 -10.81 8.27
N GLN A 3 3.85 -10.47 8.04
CA GLN A 3 4.36 -9.27 7.32
C GLN A 3 3.86 -9.00 5.88
N GLY A 4 2.83 -9.67 5.37
CA GLY A 4 2.32 -9.39 4.03
C GLY A 4 1.24 -8.31 3.97
N ASP A 5 1.31 -7.49 2.92
CA ASP A 5 0.36 -6.41 2.63
C ASP A 5 -0.48 -6.70 1.37
N ALA A 6 -1.74 -6.30 1.41
CA ALA A 6 -2.66 -6.34 0.27
C ALA A 6 -3.75 -5.28 0.50
N THR A 7 -3.91 -4.37 -0.45
CA THR A 7 -4.78 -3.21 -0.34
C THR A 7 -5.72 -3.17 -1.54
N LEU A 8 -7.03 -3.16 -1.28
CA LEU A 8 -8.06 -3.07 -2.30
C LEU A 8 -8.58 -1.62 -2.37
N VAL A 9 -8.66 -1.07 -3.59
CA VAL A 9 -9.26 0.23 -3.89
C VAL A 9 -10.36 0.03 -4.92
N GLN A 10 -11.57 0.50 -4.62
CA GLN A 10 -12.74 0.33 -5.51
C GLN A 10 -13.48 1.65 -5.70
N TYR A 11 -13.91 1.90 -6.93
CA TYR A 11 -14.87 2.94 -7.25
C TYR A 11 -16.29 2.52 -6.85
N PRO A 12 -17.21 3.48 -6.69
CA PRO A 12 -18.62 3.17 -6.48
C PRO A 12 -19.14 2.17 -7.50
N PHE A 13 -19.95 1.24 -7.00
CA PHE A 13 -20.56 0.17 -7.81
C PHE A 13 -19.55 -0.76 -8.50
N ASN A 14 -18.32 -0.86 -7.98
CA ASN A 14 -17.24 -1.68 -8.53
C ASN A 14 -16.89 -1.33 -9.98
N SER A 15 -17.14 -0.09 -10.40
CA SER A 15 -16.89 0.37 -11.78
C SER A 15 -15.40 0.41 -12.16
N TYR A 16 -14.51 0.47 -11.16
CA TYR A 16 -13.08 0.31 -11.31
C TYR A 16 -12.48 -0.27 -10.02
N THR A 17 -11.69 -1.32 -10.12
CA THR A 17 -11.07 -2.02 -9.00
C THR A 17 -9.56 -2.12 -9.21
N THR A 18 -8.80 -1.56 -8.27
CA THR A 18 -7.35 -1.70 -8.19
C THR A 18 -6.98 -2.53 -6.96
N LEU A 19 -6.15 -3.54 -7.16
CA LEU A 19 -5.51 -4.29 -6.09
C LEU A 19 -4.04 -3.87 -6.03
N ILE A 20 -3.57 -3.43 -4.86
CA ILE A 20 -2.18 -3.07 -4.60
C ILE A 20 -1.61 -4.12 -3.65
N ASP A 21 -0.62 -4.87 -4.12
CA ASP A 21 -0.07 -6.07 -3.49
C ASP A 21 -1.11 -7.17 -3.21
N THR A 22 -0.60 -8.36 -2.94
CA THR A 22 -1.36 -9.61 -2.83
C THR A 22 -1.03 -10.39 -1.55
N GLY A 23 -0.10 -9.91 -0.73
CA GLY A 23 0.24 -10.53 0.53
C GLY A 23 1.00 -11.85 0.39
N LYS A 24 1.51 -12.37 1.51
CA LYS A 24 2.11 -13.73 1.62
C LYS A 24 1.16 -14.82 1.09
N GLU A 25 1.71 -15.81 0.40
CA GLU A 25 0.97 -16.99 -0.11
C GLU A 25 0.14 -17.68 0.97
N SER A 26 0.70 -17.82 2.19
CA SER A 26 0.01 -18.39 3.36
C SER A 26 -1.32 -17.72 3.73
N ARG A 27 -1.60 -16.52 3.19
CA ARG A 27 -2.82 -15.75 3.42
C ARG A 27 -3.82 -15.78 2.27
N LYS A 28 -3.60 -16.61 1.23
CA LYS A 28 -4.47 -16.82 0.07
C LYS A 28 -5.97 -16.82 0.39
N TYR A 29 -6.41 -17.69 1.31
CA TYR A 29 -7.83 -17.82 1.65
C TYR A 29 -8.41 -16.59 2.34
N LYS A 30 -7.59 -15.86 3.10
CA LYS A 30 -8.01 -14.62 3.75
C LYS A 30 -8.16 -13.50 2.72
N LEU A 31 -7.23 -13.40 1.78
CA LEU A 31 -7.32 -12.49 0.64
C LEU A 31 -8.57 -12.77 -0.18
N LEU A 32 -8.75 -14.03 -0.63
CA LEU A 32 -9.93 -14.45 -1.38
C LEU A 32 -11.22 -14.07 -0.66
N LYS A 33 -11.35 -14.42 0.63
CA LYS A 33 -12.54 -14.10 1.42
C LYS A 33 -12.80 -12.60 1.53
N ALA A 34 -11.75 -11.78 1.61
CA ALA A 34 -11.89 -10.32 1.65
C ALA A 34 -12.39 -9.79 0.30
N LEU A 35 -11.74 -10.19 -0.81
CA LEU A 35 -12.12 -9.77 -2.16
C LEU A 35 -13.55 -10.18 -2.51
N THR A 36 -13.93 -11.44 -2.25
CA THR A 36 -15.30 -11.92 -2.53
C THR A 36 -16.35 -11.20 -1.69
N ARG A 37 -16.07 -10.86 -0.43
CA ARG A 37 -16.99 -10.10 0.42
C ARG A 37 -17.24 -8.68 -0.07
N GLN A 38 -16.27 -8.08 -0.76
CA GLN A 38 -16.41 -6.76 -1.39
C GLN A 38 -17.01 -6.84 -2.80
N GLY A 39 -17.50 -8.02 -3.21
CA GLY A 39 -18.10 -8.22 -4.53
C GLY A 39 -17.10 -8.10 -5.69
N VAL A 40 -15.81 -8.31 -5.43
CA VAL A 40 -14.78 -8.27 -6.48
C VAL A 40 -14.97 -9.48 -7.39
N VAL A 41 -15.21 -9.19 -8.67
CA VAL A 41 -15.28 -10.18 -9.77
C VAL A 41 -14.23 -9.89 -10.85
N GLU A 42 -13.93 -8.61 -11.05
CA GLU A 42 -12.93 -8.10 -11.97
C GLU A 42 -11.91 -7.25 -11.20
N ILE A 43 -10.65 -7.33 -11.60
CA ILE A 43 -9.59 -6.44 -11.15
C ILE A 43 -9.09 -5.70 -12.38
N ASN A 44 -9.35 -4.39 -12.43
CA ASN A 44 -8.95 -3.55 -13.55
C ASN A 44 -7.44 -3.36 -13.58
N GLN A 45 -6.84 -3.24 -12.39
CA GLN A 45 -5.42 -2.99 -12.24
C GLN A 45 -4.85 -3.74 -11.03
N LEU A 46 -3.83 -4.56 -11.25
CA LEU A 46 -2.99 -5.11 -10.18
C LEU A 46 -1.66 -4.35 -10.15
N VAL A 47 -1.35 -3.73 -9.01
CA VAL A 47 -0.08 -3.05 -8.78
C VAL A 47 0.72 -3.84 -7.76
N ILE A 48 1.93 -4.25 -8.11
CA ILE A 48 2.89 -4.85 -7.17
C ILE A 48 3.92 -3.78 -6.81
N THR A 49 4.08 -3.52 -5.51
CA THR A 49 4.95 -2.45 -5.02
C THR A 49 6.43 -2.79 -5.17
N HIS A 50 6.81 -4.04 -4.88
CA HIS A 50 8.15 -4.63 -5.04
C HIS A 50 8.06 -6.18 -5.05
N PRO A 51 9.09 -6.92 -5.52
CA PRO A 51 8.97 -8.35 -5.83
C PRO A 51 9.05 -9.31 -4.62
N ASP A 52 8.93 -8.80 -3.39
CA ASP A 52 9.04 -9.64 -2.20
C ASP A 52 7.81 -10.55 -2.02
N THR A 53 8.08 -11.76 -1.53
CA THR A 53 7.08 -12.83 -1.41
C THR A 53 5.90 -12.48 -0.49
N ASP A 54 6.05 -11.47 0.36
CA ASP A 54 4.99 -10.98 1.21
C ASP A 54 4.15 -9.86 0.62
N HIS A 55 4.54 -9.37 -0.56
CA HIS A 55 3.79 -8.45 -1.39
C HIS A 55 3.21 -9.14 -2.63
N ASN A 56 3.99 -9.96 -3.34
CA ASN A 56 3.53 -10.62 -4.57
C ASN A 56 3.12 -12.10 -4.41
N GLY A 57 3.14 -12.64 -3.18
CA GLY A 57 2.98 -14.07 -2.93
C GLY A 57 1.65 -14.71 -3.36
N ASN A 58 0.61 -13.94 -3.69
CA ASN A 58 -0.63 -14.46 -4.28
C ASN A 58 -0.91 -13.92 -5.69
N GLN A 59 0.06 -13.31 -6.36
CA GLN A 59 -0.13 -12.71 -7.68
C GLN A 59 -0.69 -13.74 -8.69
N VAL A 60 -0.03 -14.89 -8.85
CA VAL A 60 -0.47 -15.96 -9.79
C VAL A 60 -1.89 -16.44 -9.44
N PHE A 61 -2.20 -16.56 -8.15
CA PHE A 61 -3.55 -16.94 -7.73
C PHE A 61 -4.60 -15.89 -8.12
N ILE A 62 -4.27 -14.59 -8.00
CA ILE A 62 -5.17 -13.50 -8.39
C ILE A 62 -5.41 -13.53 -9.90
N GLU A 63 -4.35 -13.67 -10.70
CA GLU A 63 -4.42 -13.77 -12.17
C GLU A 63 -5.33 -14.90 -12.63
N GLN A 64 -5.28 -16.06 -11.96
CA GLN A 64 -6.09 -17.22 -12.31
C GLN A 64 -7.54 -17.14 -11.81
N ARG A 65 -7.78 -16.47 -10.67
CA ARG A 65 -9.07 -16.52 -9.97
C ARG A 65 -10.02 -15.38 -10.35
N PHE A 66 -9.48 -14.24 -10.78
CA PHE A 66 -10.24 -13.03 -11.11
C PHE A 66 -10.01 -12.64 -12.56
N HIS A 67 -10.98 -11.94 -13.16
CA HIS A 67 -10.75 -11.35 -14.48
C HIS A 67 -9.81 -10.15 -14.32
N LEU A 68 -8.52 -10.37 -14.55
CA LEU A 68 -7.50 -9.35 -14.46
C LEU A 68 -7.29 -8.68 -15.81
N LYS A 69 -7.47 -7.35 -15.88
CA LYS A 69 -7.31 -6.59 -17.13
C LYS A 69 -5.87 -6.15 -17.38
N ALA A 70 -5.14 -5.77 -16.34
CA ALA A 70 -3.76 -5.33 -16.45
C ALA A 70 -2.96 -5.59 -15.16
N ILE A 71 -1.69 -5.95 -15.33
CA ILE A 71 -0.67 -5.91 -14.29
C ILE A 71 0.21 -4.71 -14.60
N THR A 72 0.42 -3.83 -13.61
CA THR A 72 1.11 -2.57 -13.84
C THR A 72 2.55 -2.63 -13.37
N ASN A 73 3.47 -2.50 -14.32
CA ASN A 73 4.92 -2.44 -14.04
C ASN A 73 5.33 -1.10 -13.42
N LYS A 74 6.53 -1.02 -12.84
CA LYS A 74 7.04 0.18 -12.12
C LYS A 74 6.92 1.48 -12.92
N LEU A 75 7.08 1.41 -14.24
CA LEU A 75 7.07 2.56 -15.15
C LEU A 75 5.70 2.90 -15.75
N GLU A 76 4.65 2.11 -15.44
CA GLU A 76 3.32 2.30 -16.00
C GLU A 76 2.42 3.08 -15.03
N SER A 77 1.64 4.03 -15.55
CA SER A 77 0.78 4.90 -14.78
C SER A 77 -0.31 4.13 -14.01
N VAL A 78 -0.55 4.48 -12.75
CA VAL A 78 -1.71 3.96 -11.99
C VAL A 78 -2.91 4.84 -12.28
N VAL A 79 -4.00 4.26 -12.82
CA VAL A 79 -5.18 5.05 -13.22
C VAL A 79 -5.80 5.76 -12.03
N LEU A 80 -5.69 5.16 -10.84
CA LEU A 80 -6.24 5.68 -9.60
C LEU A 80 -5.20 6.36 -8.71
N ALA A 81 -3.95 6.49 -9.12
CA ALA A 81 -2.94 7.08 -8.25
C ALA A 81 -1.83 7.79 -9.03
N ASP A 82 -1.43 8.95 -8.53
CA ASP A 82 -0.16 9.54 -8.95
C ASP A 82 0.98 8.70 -8.35
N THR A 83 1.94 8.31 -9.18
CA THR A 83 3.15 7.64 -8.69
C THR A 83 4.19 8.71 -8.35
N VAL A 84 4.87 8.55 -7.23
CA VAL A 84 5.89 9.49 -6.73
C VAL A 84 7.24 8.77 -6.67
N LEU A 85 8.31 9.43 -7.14
CA LEU A 85 9.69 8.90 -7.18
C LEU A 85 9.90 7.63 -8.04
N ASP A 86 9.09 7.44 -9.08
CA ASP A 86 9.19 6.31 -10.02
C ASP A 86 10.50 6.26 -10.83
N ASN A 87 11.16 7.40 -11.03
CA ASN A 87 12.41 7.52 -11.79
C ASN A 87 13.70 7.27 -10.99
N GLN A 88 13.61 6.75 -9.76
CA GLN A 88 14.78 6.44 -8.91
C GLN A 88 14.95 4.92 -8.75
N SER A 89 16.23 4.50 -8.72
CA SER A 89 16.62 3.12 -8.47
C SER A 89 17.70 3.04 -7.41
N PHE A 90 17.53 2.11 -6.47
CA PHE A 90 18.44 1.86 -5.36
C PHE A 90 18.93 0.40 -5.35
N THR A 91 19.93 0.09 -4.52
CA THR A 91 20.49 -1.28 -4.42
C THR A 91 19.60 -2.22 -3.61
N GLU A 92 18.84 -1.70 -2.64
CA GLU A 92 17.93 -2.49 -1.82
C GLU A 92 16.53 -2.55 -2.46
N ASP A 93 15.94 -3.73 -2.55
CA ASP A 93 14.64 -3.94 -3.23
C ASP A 93 13.50 -3.14 -2.56
N ASN A 94 13.52 -3.04 -1.23
CA ASN A 94 12.52 -2.29 -0.47
C ASN A 94 12.57 -0.78 -0.76
N GLU A 95 13.76 -0.23 -1.04
CA GLU A 95 13.94 1.18 -1.39
C GLU A 95 13.40 1.50 -2.79
N ASN A 96 13.17 0.46 -3.60
CA ASN A 96 12.59 0.58 -4.94
C ASN A 96 11.06 0.53 -4.96
N SER A 97 10.41 0.46 -3.79
CA SER A 97 8.95 0.42 -3.64
C SER A 97 8.25 1.54 -4.40
N ARG A 98 7.17 1.21 -5.13
CA ARG A 98 6.28 2.23 -5.71
C ARG A 98 5.51 2.99 -4.64
N ILE A 99 5.59 4.31 -4.67
CA ILE A 99 4.81 5.22 -3.81
C ILE A 99 3.62 5.76 -4.60
N LEU A 100 2.40 5.62 -4.07
CA LEU A 100 1.15 5.96 -4.75
C LEU A 100 0.32 6.96 -3.94
N VAL A 101 -0.20 8.00 -4.61
CA VAL A 101 -1.15 8.99 -4.05
C VAL A 101 -2.52 8.79 -4.70
N LEU A 102 -3.52 8.37 -3.93
CA LEU A 102 -4.90 8.18 -4.44
C LEU A 102 -5.70 9.51 -4.37
N PRO A 103 -6.72 9.72 -5.25
CA PRO A 103 -7.64 10.85 -5.15
C PRO A 103 -8.32 10.85 -3.78
N TYR A 104 -8.57 12.05 -3.24
CA TYR A 104 -8.84 12.36 -1.82
C TYR A 104 -7.63 12.50 -0.89
N ASN A 105 -6.42 12.76 -1.43
CA ASN A 105 -5.18 12.92 -0.66
C ASN A 105 -5.01 11.77 0.35
N VAL A 106 -5.04 10.53 -0.15
CA VAL A 106 -4.76 9.35 0.66
C VAL A 106 -3.33 8.91 0.40
N LEU A 107 -2.54 8.78 1.46
CA LEU A 107 -1.15 8.30 1.39
C LEU A 107 -1.04 6.89 1.97
N VAL A 108 -0.38 6.02 1.22
CA VAL A 108 0.05 4.69 1.67
C VAL A 108 1.57 4.64 1.57
N THR A 109 2.24 4.47 2.71
CA THR A 109 3.73 4.51 2.77
C THR A 109 4.38 3.13 2.74
N GLY A 110 3.60 2.04 2.63
CA GLY A 110 4.13 0.68 2.69
C GLY A 110 4.94 0.48 3.98
N ASP A 111 6.17 -0.03 3.85
CA ASP A 111 7.10 -0.25 4.97
C ASP A 111 8.20 0.81 5.07
N ALA A 112 8.00 1.99 4.45
CA ALA A 112 8.95 3.10 4.48
C ALA A 112 9.37 3.47 5.92
N TYR A 113 10.66 3.73 6.08
CA TYR A 113 11.20 4.21 7.34
C TYR A 113 11.03 5.73 7.45
N GLN A 114 11.20 6.25 8.66
CA GLN A 114 11.08 7.69 8.93
C GLN A 114 11.94 8.54 8.00
N LEU A 115 13.12 8.05 7.57
CA LEU A 115 13.98 8.79 6.65
C LEU A 115 13.29 9.13 5.33
N GLN A 116 12.67 8.15 4.65
CA GLN A 116 11.96 8.38 3.40
C GLN A 116 10.74 9.29 3.60
N GLU A 117 10.00 9.09 4.70
CA GLU A 117 8.84 9.90 5.06
C GLU A 117 9.22 11.36 5.32
N GLU A 118 10.35 11.59 5.99
CA GLU A 118 10.91 12.91 6.27
C GLU A 118 11.41 13.61 5.00
N ILE A 119 12.12 12.89 4.12
CA ILE A 119 12.58 13.44 2.84
C ILE A 119 11.39 13.93 2.03
N MET A 120 10.33 13.11 1.92
CA MET A 120 9.11 13.48 1.22
C MET A 120 8.42 14.70 1.86
N ALA A 121 8.30 14.73 3.19
CA ALA A 121 7.64 15.81 3.90
C ALA A 121 8.43 17.14 3.83
N ARG A 122 9.75 17.11 4.06
CA ARG A 122 10.62 18.29 4.07
C ARG A 122 10.80 18.90 2.67
N ASN A 123 10.80 18.06 1.64
CA ASN A 123 10.87 18.54 0.25
C ASN A 123 9.51 18.96 -0.30
N HIS A 124 8.47 19.02 0.55
CA HIS A 124 7.10 19.41 0.17
C HIS A 124 6.52 18.57 -0.99
N LEU A 125 6.94 17.31 -1.10
CA LEU A 125 6.43 16.38 -2.11
C LEU A 125 5.03 15.86 -1.75
N ILE A 126 4.59 16.07 -0.52
CA ILE A 126 3.27 15.70 -0.02
C ILE A 126 2.65 16.82 0.79
N GLY A 127 1.33 17.00 0.63
CA GLY A 127 0.54 18.00 1.32
C GLY A 127 -0.46 17.40 2.30
N ARG A 128 -1.55 18.14 2.58
CA ARG A 128 -2.57 17.70 3.54
C ARG A 128 -3.29 16.44 3.06
N LEU A 129 -3.45 15.47 3.95
CA LEU A 129 -4.09 14.19 3.66
C LEU A 129 -5.48 14.09 4.27
N SER A 130 -6.38 13.37 3.58
CA SER A 130 -7.63 12.92 4.20
C SER A 130 -7.40 11.62 4.96
N VAL A 131 -6.59 10.72 4.41
CA VAL A 131 -6.30 9.42 5.04
C VAL A 131 -4.81 9.10 4.93
N LEU A 132 -4.22 8.63 6.03
CA LEU A 132 -2.87 8.05 6.05
C LEU A 132 -2.94 6.59 6.46
N LYS A 133 -2.46 5.66 5.63
CA LYS A 133 -2.16 4.30 6.10
C LYS A 133 -0.77 4.30 6.71
N LEU A 134 -0.66 3.93 8.00
CA LEU A 134 0.61 3.99 8.70
C LEU A 134 1.66 3.08 8.06
N GLY A 135 2.87 3.61 7.99
CA GLY A 135 4.03 2.87 7.51
C GLY A 135 4.35 1.69 8.41
N HIS A 136 4.80 0.59 7.81
CA HIS A 136 5.34 -0.58 8.50
C HIS A 136 4.44 -1.05 9.63
N HIS A 137 3.15 -1.19 9.33
CA HIS A 137 2.15 -1.69 10.29
C HIS A 137 1.96 -0.81 11.54
N GLY A 138 2.39 0.46 11.51
CA GLY A 138 2.45 1.34 12.67
C GLY A 138 3.69 1.12 13.54
N SER A 139 4.82 0.76 12.93
CA SER A 139 6.12 0.60 13.60
C SER A 139 6.60 1.90 14.25
N LYS A 140 7.45 1.77 15.27
CA LYS A 140 8.19 2.91 15.84
C LYS A 140 9.23 3.50 14.88
N THR A 141 9.63 2.73 13.87
CA THR A 141 10.64 3.12 12.85
C THR A 141 10.01 3.78 11.63
N SER A 142 8.70 3.96 11.63
CA SER A 142 7.89 4.53 10.54
C SER A 142 6.85 5.48 11.12
N THR A 143 6.17 6.20 10.24
CA THR A 143 5.28 7.32 10.56
C THR A 143 6.00 8.34 11.44
N SER A 144 6.93 9.08 10.83
CA SER A 144 7.64 10.19 11.47
C SER A 144 6.69 11.29 11.92
N ASP A 145 7.05 11.99 12.98
CA ASP A 145 6.24 13.10 13.48
C ASP A 145 6.20 14.24 12.44
N ILE A 146 7.28 14.43 11.68
CA ILE A 146 7.35 15.39 10.57
C ILE A 146 6.34 15.06 9.47
N LEU A 147 6.15 13.77 9.14
CA LEU A 147 5.12 13.35 8.20
C LEU A 147 3.74 13.70 8.74
N LEU A 148 3.44 13.37 10.00
CA LEU A 148 2.14 13.63 10.63
C LEU A 148 1.84 15.13 10.70
N ASP A 149 2.83 15.95 11.05
CA ASP A 149 2.70 17.40 11.18
C ASP A 149 2.51 18.08 9.81
N THR A 150 3.22 17.61 8.80
CA THR A 150 3.12 18.15 7.42
C THR A 150 1.78 17.77 6.80
N THR A 151 1.38 16.51 6.95
CA THR A 151 0.23 15.94 6.23
C THR A 151 -1.09 16.10 6.98
N ARG A 152 -1.08 16.22 8.31
CA ARG A 152 -2.27 16.40 9.16
C ARG A 152 -3.46 15.53 8.71
N PRO A 153 -3.31 14.19 8.66
CA PRO A 153 -4.35 13.32 8.14
C PRO A 153 -5.62 13.41 8.99
N LYS A 154 -6.79 13.42 8.36
CA LYS A 154 -8.08 13.38 9.09
C LYS A 154 -8.37 12.00 9.69
N TYR A 155 -7.95 10.96 8.99
CA TYR A 155 -8.12 9.56 9.42
C TYR A 155 -6.83 8.78 9.23
N VAL A 156 -6.61 7.78 10.07
CA VAL A 156 -5.46 6.90 9.99
C VAL A 156 -5.92 5.44 9.88
N VAL A 157 -5.28 4.68 8.99
CA VAL A 157 -5.51 3.25 8.82
C VAL A 157 -4.28 2.49 9.31
N ILE A 158 -4.48 1.56 10.25
CA ILE A 158 -3.41 0.72 10.79
C ILE A 158 -3.66 -0.72 10.37
N SER A 159 -2.79 -1.27 9.52
CA SER A 159 -2.88 -2.65 9.05
C SER A 159 -2.24 -3.65 10.01
N SER A 160 -2.56 -3.58 11.31
CA SER A 160 -1.99 -4.47 12.33
C SER A 160 -2.92 -4.69 13.53
N LYS A 161 -2.66 -5.78 14.25
CA LYS A 161 -3.15 -6.04 15.61
C LYS A 161 -1.93 -6.04 16.52
N LYS A 162 -2.12 -5.73 17.82
CA LYS A 162 -1.06 -5.88 18.84
C LYS A 162 -0.29 -7.18 18.63
N SER A 163 0.97 -7.06 18.26
CA SER A 163 1.88 -8.15 17.94
C SER A 163 3.04 -8.21 18.94
N THR A 164 3.73 -9.34 18.97
CA THR A 164 4.95 -9.54 19.77
C THR A 164 6.11 -8.64 19.32
N TYR A 165 6.04 -8.10 18.10
CA TYR A 165 7.00 -7.13 17.56
C TYR A 165 6.71 -5.69 18.02
N GLY A 166 5.66 -5.48 18.82
CA GLY A 166 5.28 -4.16 19.33
C GLY A 166 4.51 -3.30 18.33
N HIS A 167 3.83 -3.92 17.34
CA HIS A 167 2.99 -3.22 16.37
C HIS A 167 1.50 -3.38 16.68
N PRO A 168 0.65 -2.35 16.49
CA PRO A 168 1.09 -0.96 16.31
C PRO A 168 1.79 -0.46 17.58
N HIS A 169 2.74 0.47 17.43
CA HIS A 169 3.41 1.07 18.57
C HIS A 169 2.38 1.73 19.50
N ARG A 170 2.64 1.74 20.80
CA ARG A 170 1.71 2.26 21.83
C ARG A 170 1.25 3.71 21.61
N LYS A 171 1.93 4.47 20.73
CA LYS A 171 1.57 5.85 20.39
C LYS A 171 0.36 5.96 19.43
N TYR A 172 -0.15 4.83 18.93
CA TYR A 172 -1.25 4.75 17.98
C TYR A 172 -2.40 3.85 18.48
#